data_AF-A0A7V0IXV2-F1
#
_entry.id   AF-A0A7V0IXV2-F1
#
_cell.length_a   1.000
_cell.length_b   1.000
_cell.length_c   1.000
_cell.angle_alpha   90.00
_cell.angle_beta   90.00
_cell.angle_gamma   90.00
#
_symmetry.space_group_name_H-M   'P 1'
#
loop_
_entity.id
_entity.type
_entity.pdbx_description
1 polymer ?
#
loop_
_entity_poly.entity_id
_entity_poly.type
_entity_poly.pdbx_seq_one_letter_code
_entity_poly.pdbx_strand_id
1 'polypeptide(L)' 'MDSLTVKIEKIEKEEITRALKECNWIKIQAAKRLGITERMIGYKIKKYGIRKGGNKGYERWSQAVI' A
#
# COMPACT_ATOMS: atom_id res chain seq x y z
N MET A 1 12.85 -18.83 -6.96
CA MET A 1 13.43 -17.48 -7.15
C MET A 1 12.27 -16.52 -7.40
N ASP A 2 12.15 -15.43 -6.63
CA ASP A 2 11.11 -14.41 -6.89
C ASP A 2 11.37 -13.73 -8.24
N SER A 3 10.33 -13.54 -9.04
CA SER A 3 10.40 -12.76 -10.28
C SER A 3 10.70 -11.28 -9.97
N LEU A 4 11.23 -10.55 -10.95
CA LEU A 4 11.49 -9.11 -10.82
C LEU A 4 10.23 -8.33 -10.43
N THR A 5 9.08 -8.73 -10.97
CA THR A 5 7.79 -8.12 -10.67
C THR A 5 7.43 -8.23 -9.19
N VAL A 6 7.59 -9.41 -8.59
CA VAL A 6 7.32 -9.63 -7.16
C VAL A 6 8.24 -8.79 -6.28
N LYS A 7 9.52 -8.65 -6.65
CA LYS A 7 10.48 -7.82 -5.91
C LYS A 7 10.10 -6.35 -5.93
N ILE A 8 9.71 -5.83 -7.10
CA ILE A 8 9.26 -4.45 -7.26
C ILE A 8 8.01 -4.18 -6.40
N GLU A 9 7.06 -5.11 -6.38
CA GLU A 9 5.84 -4.95 -5.58
C GLU A 9 6.12 -4.92 -4.07
N LYS A 10 7.06 -5.73 -3.59
CA LYS A 10 7.50 -5.71 -2.18
C LYS A 10 8.10 -4.36 -1.81
N ILE A 11 9.08 -3.89 -2.60
CA ILE A 11 9.74 -2.59 -2.38
C ILE A 11 8.71 -1.45 -2.44
N GLU A 12 7.84 -1.44 -3.44
CA GLU A 12 6.83 -0.39 -3.58
C GLU A 12 5.86 -0.38 -2.39
N LYS A 13 5.41 -1.55 -1.93
CA LYS A 13 4.54 -1.66 -0.75
C LYS A 13 5.22 -1.16 0.53
N GLU A 14 6.49 -1.51 0.72
CA GLU A 14 7.29 -1.10 1.88
C GLU A 14 7.50 0.42 1.90
N GLU A 15 7.87 1.01 0.76
CA GLU A 15 8.06 2.45 0.59
C GLU A 15 6.79 3.25 0.86
N ILE A 16 5.66 2.82 0.30
CA ILE A 16 4.36 3.46 0.54
C ILE A 16 3.98 3.38 2.01
N THR A 17 4.18 2.21 2.65
CA THR A 17 3.87 2.03 4.06
C THR A 17 4.74 2.92 4.95
N ARG A 18 6.03 3.04 4.64
CA ARG A 18 6.96 3.91 5.36
C ARG A 18 6.58 5.38 5.22
N ALA A 19 6.33 5.85 4.00
CA ALA A 19 5.87 7.23 3.76
C ALA A 19 4.57 7.55 4.49
N LEU A 20 3.60 6.62 4.50
CA LEU A 20 2.37 6.80 5.27
C LEU A 20 2.64 6.90 6.76
N LYS A 21 3.52 6.06 7.34
CA LYS A 21 3.86 6.14 8.77
C LYS A 21 4.50 7.48 9.13
N GLU A 22 5.49 7.92 8.36
CA GLU A 22 6.20 9.19 8.61
C GLU A 22 5.28 10.41 8.45
N CYS A 23 4.33 10.35 7.53
CA CYS A 23 3.37 11.43 7.29
C CYS A 23 2.07 11.29 8.11
N ASN A 24 2.09 10.59 9.25
CA ASN A 24 0.93 10.39 10.14
C ASN A 24 -0.33 9.84 9.43
N TRP A 25 -0.11 9.08 8.36
CA TRP A 25 -1.12 8.48 7.47
C TRP A 25 -1.92 9.49 6.63
N ILE A 26 -1.40 10.70 6.44
CA ILE A 26 -1.99 11.70 5.55
C ILE A 26 -1.55 11.39 4.11
N LYS A 27 -2.48 10.88 3.28
CA LYS A 27 -2.21 10.42 1.91
C LYS A 27 -1.55 11.47 1.03
N ILE A 28 -2.05 12.71 1.05
CA ILE A 28 -1.50 13.83 0.27
C ILE A 28 -0.03 14.08 0.63
N GLN A 29 0.32 14.04 1.92
CA GLN A 29 1.69 14.27 2.38
C GLN A 29 2.61 13.12 2.02
N ALA A 30 2.14 11.87 2.17
CA ALA A 30 2.89 10.69 1.75
C ALA A 30 3.12 10.68 0.22
N ALA A 31 2.12 11.06 -0.57
CA ALA A 31 2.23 11.19 -2.02
C ALA A 31 3.27 12.24 -2.43
N LYS A 32 3.21 13.43 -1.80
CA LYS A 32 4.19 14.51 -2.01
C LYS A 32 5.60 14.04 -1.67
N ARG A 33 5.78 13.34 -0.54
CA ARG A 33 7.08 12.77 -0.14
C ARG A 33 7.63 11.77 -1.16
N LEU A 34 6.76 10.94 -1.73
CA LEU A 34 7.13 9.94 -2.74
C LEU A 34 7.24 10.52 -4.16
N GLY A 35 6.96 11.81 -4.37
CA GLY A 35 7.00 12.43 -5.68
C GLY A 35 5.91 11.94 -6.65
N ILE A 36 4.77 11.49 -6.12
CA ILE A 36 3.64 11.00 -6.93
C ILE A 36 2.34 11.74 -6.61
N THR A 37 1.33 11.55 -7.44
CA THR A 37 0.00 12.13 -7.20
C THR A 37 -0.75 11.39 -6.09
N GLU A 38 -1.67 12.10 -5.42
CA GLU A 38 -2.54 11.49 -4.40
C GLU A 38 -3.38 10.33 -4.97
N ARG A 39 -3.84 10.46 -6.23
CA ARG A 39 -4.57 9.38 -6.93
C ARG A 39 -3.72 8.12 -7.06
N MET A 40 -2.45 8.27 -7.45
CA MET A 40 -1.54 7.14 -7.64
C MET A 40 -1.29 6.38 -6.33
N ILE A 41 -0.95 7.10 -5.25
CA ILE A 41 -0.77 6.43 -3.94
C ILE A 41 -2.08 5.78 -3.48
N GLY A 42 -3.23 6.40 -3.74
CA GLY A 42 -4.55 5.84 -3.44
C GLY A 42 -4.79 4.49 -4.11
N TYR A 43 -4.49 4.37 -5.40
CA TYR A 43 -4.59 3.10 -6.12
C TYR A 43 -3.65 2.03 -5.57
N LYS A 44 -2.41 2.40 -5.26
CA LYS A 44 -1.41 1.46 -4.71
C LYS A 44 -1.77 1.00 -3.28
N ILE A 45 -2.28 1.89 -2.43
CA ILE A 45 -2.82 1.54 -1.11
C ILE A 45 -3.94 0.51 -1.24
N LYS A 46 -4.87 0.71 -2.18
CA LYS A 46 -5.96 -0.24 -2.45
C LYS A 46 -5.42 -1.58 -2.97
N LYS A 47 -4.52 -1.53 -3.97
CA LYS A 47 -3.88 -2.73 -4.56
C LYS A 47 -3.18 -3.58 -3.50
N TYR A 48 -2.46 -2.95 -2.58
CA TYR A 48 -1.62 -3.64 -1.59
C TYR A 48 -2.29 -3.86 -0.23
N GLY A 49 -3.53 -3.40 -0.06
CA GLY A 49 -4.29 -3.55 1.20
C GLY A 49 -3.64 -2.84 2.39
N ILE A 50 -2.98 -1.69 2.17
CA ILE A 50 -2.25 -0.97 3.23
C ILE A 50 -3.25 -0.26 4.15
N ARG A 51 -3.15 -0.48 5.47
CA ARG A 51 -4.08 0.06 6.49
C ARG A 51 -3.33 0.50 7.76
N LYS A 52 -3.85 1.54 8.43
CA LYS A 52 -3.37 2.01 9.73
C LYS A 52 -3.84 1.05 10.82
N GLY A 53 -2.90 0.39 11.49
CA GLY A 53 -3.18 -0.69 12.46
C GLY A 53 -3.23 -2.05 11.78
N GLY A 54 -2.22 -2.88 12.04
CA GLY A 54 -2.19 -4.24 11.53
C GLY A 54 -3.18 -5.11 12.30
N ASN A 55 -4.30 -5.49 11.70
CA ASN A 55 -5.01 -6.72 12.09
C ASN A 55 -5.99 -7.24 11.01
N LYS A 56 -5.76 -8.52 10.69
CA LYS A 56 -6.66 -9.61 10.24
C LYS A 56 -8.08 -9.24 9.80
N GLY A 57 -8.25 -8.72 8.58
CA GLY A 57 -9.58 -8.39 8.06
C GLY A 57 -9.82 -8.75 6.59
N TYR A 58 -8.94 -9.56 5.99
CA TYR A 58 -9.01 -9.91 4.56
C TYR A 58 -9.36 -11.39 4.29
N GLU A 59 -9.63 -12.22 5.31
CA GLU A 59 -10.12 -13.59 5.09
C GLU A 59 -11.60 -13.62 4.66
N ARG A 60 -12.36 -12.54 4.92
CA ARG A 60 -13.82 -12.49 4.67
C ARG A 60 -14.23 -12.05 3.26
N TRP A 61 -13.36 -11.39 2.49
CA TRP A 61 -13.68 -10.92 1.14
C TRP A 61 -13.17 -11.87 0.04
N SER A 62 -12.18 -12.71 0.34
CA SER A 62 -11.73 -13.75 -0.60
C SER A 62 -12.68 -14.95 -0.69
N GLN A 63 -13.52 -15.20 0.32
CA GLN A 63 -14.55 -16.26 0.28
C GLN A 63 -15.85 -15.84 -0.41
N ALA A 64 -16.08 -14.55 -0.67
CA ALA A 64 -17.32 -14.03 -1.26
C ALA A 64 -17.28 -13.95 -2.79
N VAL A 65 -16.28 -14.55 -3.44
CA VAL A 65 -16.11 -14.58 -4.91
C VAL A 65 -15.84 -16.01 -5.40
N ILE A 66 -16.56 -16.99 -4.83
CA ILE A 66 -16.72 -18.34 -5.37
C ILE A 66 -18.22 -18.61 -5.51
#